data_AF-A0A101WLH8-F1
#
_entry.id   AF-A0A101WLH8-F1
#
_cell.length_a   1.000
_cell.length_b   1.000
_cell.length_c   1.000
_cell.angle_alpha   90.00
_cell.angle_beta   90.00
_cell.angle_gamma   90.00
#
_symmetry.space_group_name_H-M   'P 1'
#
loop_
_entity.id
_entity.type
_entity.pdbx_description
1 polymer ?
#
loop_
_entity_poly.entity_id
_entity_poly.type
_entity_poly.pdbx_seq_one_letter_code
_entity_poly.pdbx_strand_id
1 'polypeptide(L)'
;MYILPHIKHVEGYRYVIYGTGTVASQYCEQLKEKFGHNSVAFFIESQPSSSEFMGLLLTTPEHLVGQALDKYRFILTSFASMDFMIEKLVSVGVREEQIIKAVKPSFPLKYTLEGYIDKIENILFYPEVTKPEKLDNILSRIDWYIPETKECSIQVTIPSSLTRVDKPENARFVSDIDLNAEIENSSIVLIWDKNSLLDPLIEANMHKAFCVDETYYSIVESSIYREIYYYCLDLSKRQFFLEQSKKNYARMSDEFKDVRKSYLFGTGPSLEQAYNYSYHEGFNVICNSIVKNKELVKHINPSLLVFADPVFHFSPCEYSKQFRNDAVDVILEYGCFCMIPYYTVPLILAHYPYLEEKIIGLPFGNNYNLPTVRDFHVKSSANILTLYMIPVASAISGEINIIGCDGRQKNETYFWKHNSNAQYEGLMRTVFEMHPSFFRDRVYEDYYDEHCLFLKELIEFGEGLGRNYYSLTSSFIPVLIDRMV
;
A
#
# COMPACT_ATOMS: atom_id res chain seq x y z
N MET A 1 10.25 -12.33 12.72
CA MET A 1 9.78 -13.54 13.42
C MET A 1 8.58 -13.17 14.28
N TYR A 2 7.45 -13.85 14.14
CA TYR A 2 6.27 -13.63 14.97
C TYR A 2 6.44 -14.39 16.27
N ILE A 3 6.45 -13.68 17.38
CA ILE A 3 6.61 -14.30 18.70
C ILE A 3 5.25 -14.77 19.18
N LEU A 4 5.16 -16.06 19.54
CA LEU A 4 3.97 -16.61 20.16
C LEU A 4 3.64 -15.78 21.41
N PRO A 5 2.38 -15.34 21.58
CA PRO A 5 1.97 -14.60 22.78
C PRO A 5 2.38 -15.33 24.07
N HIS A 6 2.51 -14.60 25.18
CA HIS A 6 2.71 -15.29 26.46
C HIS A 6 1.46 -16.09 26.82
N ILE A 7 1.56 -17.42 26.73
CA ILE A 7 0.45 -18.34 27.03
C ILE A 7 0.73 -19.09 28.34
N LYS A 8 -0.24 -19.08 29.26
CA LYS A 8 -0.28 -20.00 30.40
C LYS A 8 -0.84 -21.34 29.93
N HIS A 9 0.02 -22.25 29.52
CA HIS A 9 -0.40 -23.59 29.12
C HIS A 9 -0.96 -24.36 30.31
N VAL A 10 -2.10 -25.02 30.10
CA VAL A 10 -2.71 -25.93 31.07
C VAL A 10 -2.62 -27.33 30.49
N GLU A 11 -2.09 -28.26 31.28
CA GLU A 11 -1.93 -29.66 30.88
C GLU A 11 -3.28 -30.26 30.45
N GLY A 12 -3.30 -30.94 29.29
CA GLY A 12 -4.51 -31.50 28.68
C GLY A 12 -5.22 -30.59 27.67
N TYR A 13 -4.83 -29.31 27.55
CA TYR A 13 -5.36 -28.42 26.51
C TYR A 13 -4.57 -28.54 25.21
N ARG A 14 -5.25 -28.37 24.08
CA ARG A 14 -4.61 -28.25 22.76
C ARG A 14 -4.96 -26.91 22.12
N TYR A 15 -4.07 -26.44 21.26
CA TYR A 15 -4.22 -25.17 20.56
C TYR A 15 -4.82 -25.39 19.18
N VAL A 16 -5.83 -24.59 18.85
CA VAL A 16 -6.38 -24.46 17.51
C VAL A 16 -5.92 -23.13 16.95
N ILE A 17 -5.30 -23.14 15.78
CA ILE A 17 -4.76 -21.92 15.17
C ILE A 17 -5.73 -21.45 14.09
N TYR A 18 -6.31 -20.26 14.23
CA TYR A 18 -7.20 -19.67 13.25
C TYR A 18 -6.40 -18.75 12.31
N GLY A 19 -6.20 -19.25 11.10
CA GLY A 19 -5.48 -18.66 9.98
C GLY A 19 -4.44 -19.63 9.43
N THR A 20 -4.05 -19.44 8.17
CA THR A 20 -2.93 -20.13 7.53
C THR A 20 -1.84 -19.12 7.15
N GLY A 21 -0.69 -19.60 6.69
CA GLY A 21 0.44 -18.75 6.29
C GLY A 21 1.51 -18.56 7.36
N THR A 22 2.39 -17.57 7.17
CA THR A 22 3.67 -17.47 7.90
C THR A 22 3.51 -17.34 9.42
N VAL A 23 2.56 -16.53 9.90
CA VAL A 23 2.29 -16.37 11.35
C VAL A 23 1.84 -17.69 11.96
N ALA A 24 0.87 -18.35 11.30
CA ALA A 24 0.33 -19.63 11.73
C ALA A 24 1.41 -20.71 11.75
N SER A 25 2.29 -20.74 10.75
CA SER A 25 3.40 -21.68 10.71
C SER A 25 4.38 -21.49 11.86
N GLN A 26 4.81 -20.24 12.10
CA GLN A 26 5.76 -19.94 13.16
C GLN A 26 5.17 -20.19 14.54
N TYR A 27 3.88 -19.89 14.75
CA TYR A 27 3.21 -20.21 16.02
C TYR A 27 3.07 -21.72 16.21
N CYS A 28 2.76 -22.47 15.15
CA CYS A 28 2.70 -23.93 15.21
C CYS A 28 4.04 -24.54 15.61
N GLU A 29 5.15 -24.11 15.01
CA GLU A 29 6.49 -24.56 15.37
C GLU A 29 6.85 -24.22 16.81
N GLN A 30 6.63 -22.97 17.24
CA GLN A 30 6.89 -22.54 18.62
C GLN A 30 6.05 -23.30 19.65
N LEU A 31 4.78 -23.60 19.34
CA LEU A 31 3.92 -24.40 20.22
C LEU A 31 4.39 -25.85 20.30
N LYS A 32 4.85 -26.43 19.19
CA LYS A 32 5.38 -27.80 19.15
C LYS A 32 6.72 -27.90 19.90
N GLU A 33 7.58 -26.91 19.76
CA GLU A 33 8.85 -26.82 20.47
C GLU A 33 8.64 -26.63 21.98
N LYS A 34 7.73 -25.72 22.37
CA LYS A 34 7.53 -25.36 23.78
C LYS A 34 6.66 -26.35 24.56
N PHE A 35 5.68 -26.96 23.92
CA PHE A 35 4.65 -27.80 24.58
C PHE A 35 4.51 -29.21 23.98
N GLY A 36 5.39 -29.58 23.05
CA GLY A 36 5.42 -30.90 22.41
C GLY A 36 4.57 -31.01 21.14
N HIS A 37 4.86 -32.02 20.30
CA HIS A 37 4.26 -32.17 18.96
C HIS A 37 2.73 -32.25 18.92
N ASN A 38 2.11 -32.73 20.00
CA ASN A 38 0.65 -32.89 20.12
C ASN A 38 -0.06 -31.64 20.63
N SER A 39 0.67 -30.56 20.91
CA SER A 39 0.12 -29.32 21.48
C SER A 39 -0.86 -28.64 20.54
N VAL A 40 -0.67 -28.74 19.22
CA VAL A 40 -1.57 -28.18 18.20
C VAL A 40 -2.58 -29.25 17.77
N ALA A 41 -3.86 -28.88 17.77
CA ALA A 41 -4.97 -29.76 17.40
C ALA A 41 -5.18 -29.81 15.90
N PHE A 42 -5.48 -28.65 15.32
CA PHE A 42 -5.81 -28.44 13.90
C PHE A 42 -5.81 -26.93 13.63
N PHE A 43 -5.94 -26.57 12.35
CA PHE A 43 -6.07 -25.20 11.88
C PHE A 43 -7.50 -24.89 11.46
N ILE A 44 -7.87 -23.62 11.57
CA ILE A 44 -9.13 -23.10 11.05
C ILE A 44 -8.82 -22.03 10.01
N GLU A 45 -9.58 -22.00 8.92
CA GLU A 45 -9.60 -20.91 7.95
C GLU A 45 -11.05 -20.65 7.53
N SER A 46 -11.39 -19.40 7.22
CA SER A 46 -12.77 -19.06 6.84
C SER A 46 -13.18 -19.74 5.54
N GLN A 47 -12.24 -19.91 4.62
CA GLN A 47 -12.43 -20.60 3.33
C GLN A 47 -11.16 -21.38 2.96
N PRO A 48 -10.97 -22.59 3.51
CA PRO A 48 -9.76 -23.36 3.33
C PRO A 48 -9.63 -23.83 1.87
N SER A 49 -8.48 -23.57 1.27
CA SER A 49 -8.11 -24.07 -0.08
C SER A 49 -7.57 -25.50 -0.07
N SER A 50 -7.27 -26.04 1.12
CA SER A 50 -6.72 -27.37 1.36
C SER A 50 -7.44 -28.04 2.54
N SER A 51 -7.34 -29.37 2.63
CA SER A 51 -7.84 -30.13 3.79
C SER A 51 -6.82 -30.23 4.94
N GLU A 52 -5.57 -29.82 4.69
CA GLU A 52 -4.49 -29.84 5.67
C GLU A 52 -3.56 -28.64 5.55
N PHE A 53 -2.94 -28.28 6.67
CA PHE A 53 -1.86 -27.31 6.76
C PHE A 53 -0.82 -27.79 7.77
N MET A 54 0.46 -27.81 7.38
CA MET A 54 1.56 -28.35 8.18
C MET A 54 1.33 -29.79 8.72
N GLY A 55 0.71 -30.64 7.91
CA GLY A 55 0.39 -32.03 8.26
C GLY A 55 -0.67 -32.17 9.36
N LEU A 56 -1.43 -31.11 9.66
CA LEU A 56 -2.58 -31.12 10.56
C LEU A 56 -3.84 -30.76 9.78
N LEU A 57 -4.99 -31.25 10.26
CA LEU A 57 -6.30 -30.93 9.69
C LEU A 57 -6.48 -29.41 9.56
N LEU A 58 -6.96 -28.96 8.40
CA LEU A 58 -7.41 -27.59 8.15
C LEU A 58 -8.92 -27.61 7.90
N THR A 59 -9.68 -26.80 8.64
CA THR A 59 -11.14 -26.82 8.60
C THR A 59 -11.74 -25.42 8.73
N THR A 60 -13.07 -25.31 8.78
CA THR A 60 -13.77 -24.03 8.94
C THR A 60 -14.30 -23.86 10.37
N PRO A 61 -14.65 -22.63 10.79
CA PRO A 61 -15.29 -22.40 12.10
C PRO A 61 -16.55 -23.25 12.32
N GLU A 62 -17.31 -23.53 11.26
CA GLU A 62 -18.54 -24.34 11.31
C GLU A 62 -18.27 -25.77 11.79
N HIS A 63 -17.05 -26.30 11.61
CA HIS A 63 -16.67 -27.61 12.13
C HIS A 63 -16.72 -27.67 13.67
N LEU A 64 -16.64 -26.53 14.35
CA LEU A 64 -16.68 -26.45 15.81
C LEU A 64 -18.08 -26.63 16.39
N VAL A 65 -19.13 -26.48 15.58
CA VAL A 65 -20.53 -26.54 16.05
C VAL A 65 -20.82 -27.93 16.63
N GLY A 66 -21.22 -27.95 17.90
CA GLY A 66 -21.55 -29.20 18.61
C GLY A 66 -20.34 -29.99 19.13
N GLN A 67 -19.12 -29.47 19.01
CA GLN A 67 -17.92 -30.11 19.60
C GLN A 67 -17.72 -29.70 21.06
N ALA A 68 -17.03 -30.56 21.83
CA ALA A 68 -16.55 -30.21 23.16
C ALA A 68 -15.36 -29.24 23.06
N LEU A 69 -15.63 -27.93 23.18
CA LEU A 69 -14.64 -26.87 22.98
C LEU A 69 -13.76 -26.58 24.20
N ASP A 70 -14.12 -27.07 25.38
CA ASP A 70 -13.44 -26.75 26.65
C ASP A 70 -11.97 -27.18 26.69
N LYS A 71 -11.59 -28.19 25.91
CA LYS A 71 -10.20 -28.68 25.78
C LYS A 71 -9.34 -27.82 24.86
N TYR A 72 -9.89 -26.80 24.22
CA TYR A 72 -9.20 -25.99 23.23
C TYR A 72 -8.94 -24.55 23.70
N ARG A 73 -7.84 -24.00 23.19
CA ARG A 73 -7.52 -22.58 23.16
C ARG A 73 -7.30 -22.17 21.71
N PHE A 74 -7.86 -21.03 21.32
CA PHE A 74 -7.89 -20.59 19.92
C PHE A 74 -6.93 -19.44 19.74
N ILE A 75 -5.92 -19.59 18.90
CA ILE A 75 -4.94 -18.55 18.62
C ILE A 75 -5.28 -17.90 17.29
N LEU A 76 -5.54 -16.59 17.28
CA LEU A 76 -5.82 -15.83 16.06
C LEU A 76 -4.51 -15.37 15.44
N THR A 77 -4.34 -15.51 14.12
CA THR A 77 -3.08 -15.16 13.44
C THR A 77 -3.18 -13.99 12.46
N SER A 78 -4.36 -13.38 12.30
CA SER A 78 -4.54 -12.14 11.53
C SER A 78 -4.55 -10.92 12.45
N PHE A 79 -3.86 -9.85 12.03
CA PHE A 79 -3.94 -8.53 12.69
C PHE A 79 -5.01 -7.63 12.10
N ALA A 80 -5.26 -7.75 10.79
CA ALA A 80 -6.20 -6.90 10.06
C ALA A 80 -7.65 -7.33 10.30
N SER A 81 -7.90 -8.64 10.28
CA SER A 81 -9.24 -9.23 10.37
C SER A 81 -9.56 -9.77 11.78
N MET A 82 -8.84 -9.29 12.81
CA MET A 82 -8.87 -9.89 14.15
C MET A 82 -10.28 -9.84 14.77
N ASP A 83 -10.96 -8.70 14.69
CA ASP A 83 -12.30 -8.53 15.26
C ASP A 83 -13.31 -9.45 14.57
N PHE A 84 -13.27 -9.53 13.23
CA PHE A 84 -14.08 -10.46 12.47
C PHE A 84 -13.84 -11.94 12.87
N MET A 85 -12.59 -12.34 13.06
CA MET A 85 -12.27 -13.71 13.50
C MET A 85 -12.79 -14.01 14.91
N ILE A 86 -12.76 -13.03 15.81
CA ILE A 86 -13.33 -13.14 17.16
C ILE A 86 -14.85 -13.37 17.05
N GLU A 87 -15.55 -12.51 16.32
CA GLU A 87 -17.00 -12.62 16.12
C GLU A 87 -17.38 -13.99 15.55
N LYS A 88 -16.61 -14.48 14.57
CA LYS A 88 -16.86 -15.77 13.94
C LYS A 88 -16.69 -16.93 14.92
N LEU A 89 -15.64 -16.94 15.75
CA LEU A 89 -15.45 -17.98 16.78
C LEU A 89 -16.54 -17.92 17.86
N VAL A 90 -16.91 -16.72 18.31
CA VAL A 90 -17.98 -16.54 19.29
C VAL A 90 -19.31 -17.04 18.74
N SER A 91 -19.59 -16.81 17.45
CA SER A 91 -20.83 -17.27 16.79
C SER A 91 -20.99 -18.79 16.77
N VAL A 92 -19.89 -19.55 16.86
CA VAL A 92 -19.89 -21.03 16.88
C VAL A 92 -19.69 -21.61 18.29
N GLY A 93 -19.78 -20.78 19.33
CA GLY A 93 -19.79 -21.20 20.73
C GLY A 93 -18.44 -21.18 21.45
N VAL A 94 -17.39 -20.60 20.85
CA VAL A 94 -16.12 -20.37 21.54
C VAL A 94 -16.27 -19.20 22.51
N ARG A 95 -15.86 -19.38 23.76
CA ARG A 95 -15.88 -18.29 24.74
C ARG A 95 -14.69 -17.37 24.57
N GLU A 96 -14.87 -16.07 24.75
CA GLU A 96 -13.81 -15.07 24.54
C GLU A 96 -12.54 -15.35 25.35
N GLU A 97 -12.65 -15.88 26.57
CA GLU A 97 -11.49 -16.23 27.40
C GLU A 97 -10.66 -17.41 26.86
N GLN A 98 -11.19 -18.16 25.90
CA GLN A 98 -10.46 -19.21 25.20
C GLN A 98 -9.65 -18.67 24.01
N ILE A 99 -9.87 -17.41 23.62
CA ILE A 99 -9.26 -16.77 22.46
C ILE A 99 -7.98 -16.04 22.88
N ILE A 100 -6.90 -16.38 22.20
CA ILE A 100 -5.58 -15.82 22.36
C ILE A 100 -5.31 -14.99 21.11
N LYS A 101 -5.25 -13.68 21.28
CA LYS A 101 -4.94 -12.75 20.19
C LYS A 101 -3.46 -12.83 19.85
N ALA A 102 -3.10 -12.86 18.57
CA ALA A 102 -1.72 -12.65 18.16
C ALA A 102 -1.20 -11.35 18.78
N VAL A 103 0.00 -11.40 19.34
CA VAL A 103 0.71 -10.21 19.79
C VAL A 103 1.44 -9.69 18.57
N LYS A 104 1.31 -8.40 18.28
CA LYS A 104 2.08 -7.73 17.22
C LYS A 104 3.57 -8.07 17.44
N PRO A 105 4.37 -8.23 16.38
CA PRO A 105 5.80 -8.49 16.53
C PRO A 105 6.41 -7.53 17.58
N SER A 106 7.41 -8.01 18.32
CA SER A 106 8.14 -7.22 19.32
C SER A 106 8.70 -5.91 18.74
N PHE A 107 8.85 -5.85 17.41
CA PHE A 107 9.13 -4.66 16.64
C PHE A 107 7.83 -3.98 16.17
N PRO A 108 7.63 -2.67 16.41
CA PRO A 108 6.42 -1.95 16.00
C PRO A 108 6.25 -2.00 14.48
N LEU A 109 5.05 -2.35 14.03
CA LEU A 109 4.66 -2.25 12.63
C LEU A 109 4.54 -0.76 12.25
N LYS A 110 5.63 -0.18 11.77
CA LYS A 110 5.68 1.19 11.25
C LYS A 110 5.43 1.16 9.74
N TYR A 111 4.22 1.51 9.32
CA TYR A 111 3.84 1.56 7.90
C TYR A 111 4.24 2.87 7.21
N THR A 112 4.69 3.86 7.97
CA THR A 112 5.00 5.21 7.53
C THR A 112 6.12 5.79 8.39
N LEU A 113 6.86 6.74 7.83
CA LEU A 113 7.81 7.59 8.56
C LEU A 113 7.09 8.74 9.29
N GLU A 114 5.88 9.10 8.85
CA GLU A 114 5.07 10.16 9.44
C GLU A 114 4.78 9.89 10.92
N GLY A 115 4.96 10.92 11.75
CA GLY A 115 4.80 10.84 13.21
C GLY A 115 5.97 10.17 13.95
N TYR A 116 6.95 9.62 13.24
CA TYR A 116 8.18 9.05 13.84
C TYR A 116 9.42 9.88 13.54
N ILE A 117 9.52 10.44 12.34
CA ILE A 117 10.74 11.09 11.84
C ILE A 117 10.37 12.46 11.27
N ASP A 118 11.00 13.51 11.78
CA ASP A 118 10.83 14.86 11.24
C ASP A 118 11.82 15.15 10.10
N LYS A 119 13.04 14.64 10.20
CA LYS A 119 14.13 14.86 9.24
C LYS A 119 15.09 13.67 9.24
N ILE A 120 15.57 13.32 8.05
CA ILE A 120 16.60 12.31 7.83
C ILE A 120 17.84 13.02 7.28
N GLU A 121 18.95 12.91 8.00
CA GLU A 121 20.26 13.41 7.57
C GLU A 121 21.21 12.26 7.25
N ASN A 122 21.11 11.15 7.98
CA ASN A 122 21.97 9.99 7.78
C ASN A 122 21.13 8.69 7.81
N ILE A 123 21.26 7.89 6.76
CA ILE A 123 20.60 6.60 6.60
C ILE A 123 21.66 5.50 6.72
N LEU A 124 21.43 4.53 7.61
CA LEU A 124 22.24 3.32 7.72
C LEU A 124 21.42 2.12 7.23
N PHE A 125 21.95 1.37 6.26
CA PHE A 125 21.44 0.04 5.91
C PHE A 125 22.04 -1.02 6.84
N TYR A 126 21.17 -1.85 7.42
CA TYR A 126 21.54 -2.86 8.41
C TYR A 126 20.78 -4.18 8.17
N PRO A 127 21.39 -5.36 8.43
CA PRO A 127 22.76 -5.60 8.90
C PRO A 127 23.82 -5.42 7.79
N GLU A 128 25.05 -5.87 8.00
CA GLU A 128 26.08 -5.92 6.95
C GLU A 128 25.63 -6.78 5.75
N VAL A 129 25.75 -6.24 4.53
CA VAL A 129 25.33 -6.88 3.29
C VAL A 129 26.42 -7.80 2.77
N THR A 130 26.29 -9.09 3.03
CA THR A 130 27.29 -10.10 2.65
C THR A 130 27.07 -10.71 1.25
N LYS A 131 25.87 -10.55 0.68
CA LYS A 131 25.46 -11.18 -0.58
C LYS A 131 25.41 -10.17 -1.74
N PRO A 132 26.12 -10.39 -2.86
CA PRO A 132 26.13 -9.47 -3.99
C PRO A 132 24.74 -9.13 -4.54
N GLU A 133 23.85 -10.12 -4.66
CA GLU A 133 22.49 -9.93 -5.19
C GLU A 133 21.61 -9.07 -4.29
N LYS A 134 21.84 -9.12 -2.97
CA LYS A 134 21.14 -8.24 -2.02
C LYS A 134 21.71 -6.83 -2.07
N LEU A 135 23.02 -6.70 -2.26
CA LEU A 135 23.66 -5.41 -2.47
C LEU A 135 23.14 -4.75 -3.77
N ASP A 136 23.03 -5.50 -4.87
CA ASP A 136 22.42 -5.01 -6.13
C ASP A 136 21.00 -4.46 -5.90
N ASN A 137 20.18 -5.22 -5.18
CA ASN A 137 18.81 -4.81 -4.90
C ASN A 137 18.75 -3.53 -4.05
N ILE A 138 19.56 -3.44 -2.99
CA ILE A 138 19.66 -2.25 -2.14
C ILE A 138 20.10 -1.03 -2.96
N LEU A 139 21.14 -1.17 -3.80
CA LEU A 139 21.65 -0.08 -4.61
C LEU A 139 20.64 0.39 -5.65
N SER A 140 19.92 -0.51 -6.31
CA SER A 140 18.84 -0.16 -7.23
C SER A 140 17.71 0.61 -6.52
N ARG A 141 17.41 0.25 -5.27
CA ARG A 141 16.42 0.98 -4.46
C ARG A 141 16.92 2.35 -4.05
N ILE A 142 18.20 2.48 -3.66
CA ILE A 142 18.81 3.77 -3.33
C ILE A 142 18.76 4.70 -4.54
N ASP A 143 19.21 4.23 -5.71
CA ASP A 143 19.27 4.99 -6.96
C ASP A 143 17.91 5.61 -7.34
N TRP A 144 16.84 4.83 -7.15
CA TRP A 144 15.49 5.28 -7.45
C TRP A 144 14.86 6.11 -6.31
N TYR A 145 14.74 5.54 -5.11
CA TYR A 145 13.94 6.11 -4.02
C TYR A 145 14.64 7.25 -3.29
N ILE A 146 15.96 7.34 -3.40
CA ILE A 146 16.74 8.36 -2.71
C ILE A 146 17.62 9.04 -3.76
N PRO A 147 17.07 9.89 -4.64
CA PRO A 147 17.86 10.66 -5.59
C PRO A 147 18.94 11.49 -4.89
N GLU A 148 19.98 11.85 -5.63
CA GLU A 148 21.10 12.60 -5.08
C GLU A 148 20.64 13.90 -4.41
N THR A 149 21.07 14.11 -3.17
CA THR A 149 20.80 15.32 -2.40
C THR A 149 21.97 15.60 -1.47
N LYS A 150 22.26 16.88 -1.23
CA LYS A 150 23.30 17.30 -0.27
C LYS A 150 22.85 17.21 1.18
N GLU A 151 21.55 16.94 1.40
CA GLU A 151 20.91 16.99 2.72
C GLU A 151 20.83 15.63 3.42
N CYS A 152 21.21 14.55 2.74
CA CYS A 152 21.16 13.21 3.30
C CYS A 152 22.37 12.39 2.86
N SER A 153 23.01 11.71 3.80
CA SER A 153 24.05 10.71 3.54
C SER A 153 23.49 9.29 3.69
N ILE A 154 24.00 8.36 2.88
CA ILE A 154 23.56 6.96 2.89
C ILE A 154 24.78 6.07 3.09
N GLN A 155 24.73 5.23 4.11
CA GLN A 155 25.75 4.23 4.41
C GLN A 155 25.19 2.83 4.19
N VAL A 156 25.95 2.01 3.47
CA VAL A 156 25.68 0.59 3.29
C VAL A 156 26.87 -0.18 3.84
N THR A 157 26.66 -0.92 4.93
CA THR A 157 27.71 -1.73 5.53
C THR A 157 27.96 -2.97 4.69
N ILE A 158 29.20 -3.20 4.29
CA ILE A 158 29.63 -4.37 3.51
C ILE A 158 30.93 -4.96 4.09
N PRO A 159 31.18 -6.27 3.92
CA PRO A 159 32.46 -6.86 4.33
C PRO A 159 33.62 -6.27 3.55
N SER A 160 34.79 -6.12 4.17
CA SER A 160 36.02 -5.65 3.51
C SER A 160 36.49 -6.56 2.35
N SER A 161 36.01 -7.81 2.33
CA SER A 161 36.24 -8.76 1.24
C SER A 161 35.35 -8.50 0.00
N LEU A 162 34.24 -7.77 0.15
CA LEU A 162 33.33 -7.44 -0.94
C LEU A 162 33.76 -6.12 -1.58
N THR A 163 34.53 -6.21 -2.66
CA THR A 163 34.97 -5.03 -3.42
C THR A 163 33.97 -4.71 -4.52
N ARG A 164 33.38 -3.52 -4.46
CA ARG A 164 32.47 -3.01 -5.49
C ARG A 164 32.75 -1.55 -5.78
N VAL A 165 32.84 -1.21 -7.06
CA VAL A 165 33.13 0.15 -7.52
C VAL A 165 31.84 0.89 -7.89
N ASP A 166 30.87 0.17 -8.47
CA ASP A 166 29.62 0.77 -8.95
C ASP A 166 28.58 0.90 -7.82
N LYS A 167 28.26 2.15 -7.50
CA LYS A 167 27.24 2.54 -6.52
C LYS A 167 26.68 3.93 -6.87
N PRO A 168 25.46 4.28 -6.43
CA PRO A 168 24.97 5.65 -6.49
C PRO A 168 25.93 6.63 -5.80
N GLU A 169 26.04 7.86 -6.30
CA GLU A 169 26.99 8.86 -5.79
C GLU A 169 26.72 9.22 -4.32
N ASN A 170 25.45 9.22 -3.93
CA ASN A 170 24.99 9.50 -2.56
C ASN A 170 25.11 8.31 -1.60
N ALA A 171 25.45 7.11 -2.09
CA ALA A 171 25.73 5.94 -1.27
C ALA A 171 27.21 5.85 -0.92
N ARG A 172 27.54 5.42 0.31
CA ARG A 172 28.91 5.12 0.74
C ARG A 172 28.98 3.70 1.28
N PHE A 173 29.97 2.95 0.84
CA PHE A 173 30.30 1.67 1.44
C PHE A 173 31.17 1.88 2.67
N VAL A 174 30.80 1.22 3.74
CA VAL A 174 31.54 1.21 5.00
C VAL A 174 31.81 -0.23 5.42
N SER A 175 32.99 -0.48 5.97
CA SER A 175 33.47 -1.80 6.35
C SER A 175 34.27 -1.68 7.63
N ASP A 176 34.32 -2.73 8.46
CA ASP A 176 35.08 -2.75 9.73
C ASP A 176 34.72 -1.57 10.66
N ILE A 177 33.43 -1.23 10.74
CA ILE A 177 32.89 -0.12 11.55
C ILE A 177 32.40 -0.57 12.93
N ASP A 178 32.36 0.38 13.87
CA ASP A 178 31.61 0.23 15.11
C ASP A 178 30.11 0.43 14.81
N LEU A 179 29.40 -0.67 14.58
CA LEU A 179 27.97 -0.67 14.26
C LEU A 179 27.12 0.04 15.31
N ASN A 180 27.48 -0.03 16.59
CA ASN A 180 26.70 0.64 17.62
C ASN A 180 26.82 2.16 17.49
N ALA A 181 28.05 2.66 17.27
CA ALA A 181 28.29 4.08 17.04
C ALA A 181 27.60 4.60 15.76
N GLU A 182 27.64 3.85 14.66
CA GLU A 182 26.95 4.25 13.42
C GLU A 182 25.42 4.22 13.56
N ILE A 183 24.86 3.21 14.26
CA ILE A 183 23.44 3.20 14.60
C ILE A 183 23.09 4.44 15.41
N GLU A 184 23.86 4.76 16.47
CA GLU A 184 23.64 5.94 17.32
C GLU A 184 23.66 7.25 16.52
N ASN A 185 24.61 7.40 15.58
CA ASN A 185 24.77 8.61 14.75
C ASN A 185 23.77 8.70 13.57
N SER A 186 23.11 7.59 13.21
CA SER A 186 22.11 7.59 12.14
C SER A 186 20.80 8.27 12.56
N SER A 187 20.16 8.98 11.63
CA SER A 187 18.79 9.48 11.82
C SER A 187 17.79 8.33 11.74
N ILE A 188 18.03 7.39 10.82
CA ILE A 188 17.25 6.16 10.69
C ILE A 188 18.13 4.96 10.34
N VAL A 189 17.67 3.78 10.75
CA VAL A 189 18.24 2.49 10.39
C VAL A 189 17.26 1.71 9.53
N LEU A 190 17.64 1.43 8.28
CA LEU A 190 16.87 0.62 7.35
C LEU A 190 17.27 -0.85 7.46
N ILE A 191 16.36 -1.67 7.99
CA ILE A 191 16.57 -3.10 8.21
C ILE A 191 16.17 -3.85 6.95
N TRP A 192 17.15 -4.19 6.10
CA TRP A 192 16.92 -4.89 4.84
C TRP A 192 16.82 -6.42 4.99
N ASP A 193 17.24 -6.97 6.13
CA ASP A 193 17.01 -8.37 6.52
C ASP A 193 16.13 -8.43 7.77
N LYS A 194 14.89 -8.88 7.62
CA LYS A 194 13.92 -8.98 8.72
C LYS A 194 14.37 -9.92 9.85
N ASN A 195 15.34 -10.80 9.63
CA ASN A 195 15.86 -11.67 10.67
C ASN A 195 16.66 -10.90 11.72
N SER A 196 17.16 -9.71 11.38
CA SER A 196 17.91 -8.84 12.30
C SER A 196 17.01 -7.91 13.12
N LEU A 197 15.68 -8.01 13.00
CA LEU A 197 14.73 -7.23 13.82
C LEU A 197 14.82 -7.56 15.31
N LEU A 198 15.39 -8.72 15.67
CA LEU A 198 15.60 -9.16 17.06
C LEU A 198 17.04 -8.95 17.54
N ASP A 199 17.88 -8.27 16.76
CA ASP A 199 19.22 -7.93 17.23
C ASP A 199 19.11 -6.94 18.41
N PRO A 200 19.80 -7.19 19.55
CA PRO A 200 19.78 -6.30 20.71
C PRO A 200 20.12 -4.83 20.39
N LEU A 201 20.98 -4.57 19.41
CA LEU A 201 21.32 -3.21 18.96
C LEU A 201 20.12 -2.51 18.33
N ILE A 202 19.33 -3.26 17.55
CA ILE A 202 18.09 -2.78 16.94
C ILE A 202 17.00 -2.60 18.00
N GLU A 203 16.87 -3.53 18.94
CA GLU A 203 15.92 -3.42 20.05
C GLU A 203 16.18 -2.14 20.87
N ALA A 204 17.44 -1.85 21.19
CA ALA A 204 17.84 -0.63 21.89
C ALA A 204 17.56 0.66 21.09
N ASN A 205 17.53 0.58 19.76
CA ASN A 205 17.35 1.71 18.84
C ASN A 205 16.04 1.67 18.04
N MET A 206 15.05 0.95 18.56
CA MET A 206 13.81 0.64 17.83
C MET A 206 13.02 1.87 17.38
N HIS A 207 13.16 3.02 18.05
CA HIS A 207 12.49 4.27 17.70
C HIS A 207 12.89 4.80 16.31
N LYS A 208 14.13 4.56 15.86
CA LYS A 208 14.65 4.98 14.55
C LYS A 208 14.87 3.84 13.54
N ALA A 209 14.55 2.62 13.92
CA ALA A 209 14.61 1.46 13.04
C ALA A 209 13.32 1.31 12.19
N PHE A 210 13.48 0.95 10.92
CA PHE A 210 12.40 0.69 9.95
C PHE A 210 12.75 -0.51 9.07
N CYS A 211 11.84 -1.48 8.95
CA CYS A 211 12.08 -2.66 8.14
C CYS A 211 11.75 -2.40 6.66
N VAL A 212 12.72 -2.66 5.79
CA VAL A 212 12.63 -2.52 4.33
C VAL A 212 12.95 -3.82 3.60
N ASP A 213 12.93 -4.94 4.31
CA ASP A 213 12.97 -6.28 3.71
C ASP A 213 11.68 -6.51 2.91
N GLU A 214 11.81 -6.84 1.63
CA GLU A 214 10.71 -6.97 0.68
C GLU A 214 9.76 -8.14 1.02
N THR A 215 10.19 -9.04 1.91
CA THR A 215 9.46 -10.20 2.40
C THR A 215 8.91 -10.03 3.81
N TYR A 216 9.07 -8.85 4.45
CA TYR A 216 8.68 -8.62 5.83
C TYR A 216 7.16 -8.68 6.02
N TYR A 217 6.44 -7.63 5.65
CA TYR A 217 5.01 -7.56 5.90
C TYR A 217 4.31 -6.55 4.99
N SER A 218 3.32 -7.04 4.23
CA SER A 218 2.36 -6.23 3.47
C SER A 218 3.04 -5.10 2.69
N ILE A 219 2.64 -3.85 2.93
CA ILE A 219 3.14 -2.66 2.23
C ILE A 219 4.25 -1.91 2.96
N VAL A 220 4.72 -2.42 4.10
CA VAL A 220 5.64 -1.69 5.00
C VAL A 220 6.87 -1.21 4.24
N GLU A 221 7.59 -2.12 3.57
CA GLU A 221 8.78 -1.82 2.80
C GLU A 221 8.52 -0.73 1.75
N SER A 222 7.54 -0.96 0.87
CA SER A 222 7.22 -0.04 -0.22
C SER A 222 6.75 1.34 0.26
N SER A 223 6.10 1.42 1.43
CA SER A 223 5.62 2.68 2.00
C SER A 223 6.76 3.50 2.60
N ILE A 224 7.66 2.86 3.34
CA ILE A 224 8.87 3.51 3.87
C ILE A 224 9.75 4.04 2.75
N TYR A 225 10.03 3.23 1.72
CA TYR A 225 10.82 3.69 0.58
C TYR A 225 10.17 4.84 -0.18
N ARG A 226 8.85 4.82 -0.36
CA ARG A 226 8.13 5.89 -1.06
C ARG A 226 8.19 7.24 -0.32
N GLU A 227 8.31 7.23 1.00
CA GLU A 227 8.32 8.44 1.83
C GLU A 227 9.74 8.98 2.11
N ILE A 228 10.75 8.12 2.07
CA ILE A 228 12.08 8.43 2.61
C ILE A 228 12.69 9.72 2.05
N TYR A 229 12.58 9.96 0.74
CA TYR A 229 13.16 11.15 0.12
C TYR A 229 12.50 12.43 0.60
N TYR A 230 11.18 12.41 0.85
CA TYR A 230 10.48 13.55 1.43
C TYR A 230 11.12 13.96 2.76
N TYR A 231 11.44 12.98 3.60
CA TYR A 231 12.06 13.21 4.90
C TYR A 231 13.56 13.52 4.85
N CYS A 232 14.24 13.20 3.75
CA CYS A 232 15.59 13.69 3.46
C CYS A 232 15.63 15.19 3.17
N LEU A 233 14.50 15.82 2.83
CA LEU A 233 14.45 17.25 2.47
C LEU A 233 14.24 18.14 3.69
N ASP A 234 14.79 19.35 3.65
CA ASP A 234 14.54 20.40 4.64
C ASP A 234 13.09 20.90 4.59
N LEU A 235 12.61 21.42 5.71
CA LEU A 235 11.25 21.94 5.85
C LEU A 235 10.92 23.01 4.80
N SER A 236 11.89 23.85 4.44
CA SER A 236 11.71 24.88 3.39
C SER A 236 11.40 24.28 2.02
N LYS A 237 12.10 23.20 1.63
CA LYS A 237 11.85 22.48 0.37
C LYS A 237 10.51 21.75 0.40
N ARG A 238 10.16 21.11 1.51
CA ARG A 238 8.84 20.48 1.65
C ARG A 238 7.71 21.50 1.53
N GLN A 239 7.87 22.66 2.16
CA GLN A 239 6.91 23.76 2.06
C GLN A 239 6.82 24.31 0.64
N PHE A 240 7.95 24.43 -0.06
CA PHE A 240 7.97 24.82 -1.48
C PHE A 240 7.10 23.88 -2.34
N PHE A 241 7.27 22.56 -2.21
CA PHE A 241 6.48 21.60 -2.98
C PHE A 241 4.98 21.64 -2.63
N LEU A 242 4.64 21.88 -1.36
CA LEU A 242 3.25 22.06 -0.94
C LEU A 242 2.62 23.31 -1.56
N GLU A 243 3.31 24.45 -1.53
CA GLU A 243 2.79 25.69 -2.11
C GLU A 243 2.71 25.61 -3.65
N GLN A 244 3.68 24.97 -4.29
CA GLN A 244 3.62 24.69 -5.73
C GLN A 244 2.42 23.79 -6.08
N SER A 245 2.14 22.78 -5.26
CA SER A 245 0.96 21.92 -5.43
C SER A 245 -0.35 22.70 -5.29
N LYS A 246 -0.46 23.60 -4.30
CA LYS A 246 -1.63 24.49 -4.15
C LYS A 246 -1.79 25.42 -5.34
N LYS A 247 -0.69 25.98 -5.87
CA LYS A 247 -0.70 26.84 -7.06
C LYS A 247 -1.20 26.09 -8.29
N ASN A 248 -0.71 24.88 -8.51
CA ASN A 248 -1.14 24.03 -9.62
C ASN A 248 -2.62 23.62 -9.46
N TYR A 249 -3.06 23.28 -8.24
CA TYR A 249 -4.46 22.99 -7.96
C TYR A 249 -5.38 24.20 -8.19
N ALA A 250 -4.94 25.40 -7.81
CA ALA A 250 -5.69 26.63 -8.05
C ALA A 250 -5.84 26.91 -9.55
N ARG A 251 -4.77 26.71 -10.34
CA ARG A 251 -4.82 26.80 -11.82
C ARG A 251 -5.81 25.81 -12.41
N MET A 252 -5.71 24.54 -12.04
CA MET A 252 -6.64 23.49 -12.49
C MET A 252 -8.08 23.86 -12.11
N SER A 253 -8.32 24.29 -10.86
CA SER A 253 -9.66 24.65 -10.40
C SER A 253 -10.24 25.83 -11.16
N ASP A 254 -9.44 26.85 -11.49
CA ASP A 254 -9.89 27.99 -12.28
C ASP A 254 -10.15 27.63 -13.75
N GLU A 255 -9.32 26.77 -14.33
CA GLU A 255 -9.46 26.26 -15.71
C GLU A 255 -10.79 25.51 -15.91
N PHE A 256 -11.23 24.76 -14.89
CA PHE A 256 -12.44 23.93 -14.96
C PHE A 256 -13.63 24.45 -14.12
N LYS A 257 -13.60 25.70 -13.64
CA LYS A 257 -14.64 26.23 -12.72
C LYS A 257 -16.07 26.27 -13.28
N ASP A 258 -16.21 26.39 -14.59
CA ASP A 258 -17.51 26.48 -15.27
C ASP A 258 -18.02 25.11 -15.76
N VAL A 259 -17.24 24.06 -15.53
CA VAL A 259 -17.57 22.69 -15.96
C VAL A 259 -18.62 22.10 -15.03
N ARG A 260 -19.71 21.62 -15.63
CA ARG A 260 -20.83 21.03 -14.87
C ARG A 260 -20.66 19.54 -14.59
N LYS A 261 -19.93 18.84 -15.47
CA LYS A 261 -19.79 17.39 -15.47
C LYS A 261 -18.35 16.95 -15.31
N SER A 262 -18.12 15.94 -14.51
CA SER A 262 -16.88 15.18 -14.48
C SER A 262 -17.12 13.75 -14.94
N TYR A 263 -16.10 13.17 -15.57
CA TYR A 263 -16.09 11.76 -15.98
C TYR A 263 -14.89 11.06 -15.36
N LEU A 264 -15.14 10.00 -14.62
CA LEU A 264 -14.15 9.23 -13.88
C LEU A 264 -13.97 7.88 -14.57
N PHE A 265 -12.74 7.58 -14.98
CA PHE A 265 -12.42 6.37 -15.72
C PHE A 265 -11.62 5.42 -14.84
N GLY A 266 -12.25 4.32 -14.42
CA GLY A 266 -11.62 3.17 -13.78
C GLY A 266 -11.05 2.18 -14.80
N THR A 267 -10.41 1.11 -14.34
CA THR A 267 -9.71 0.13 -15.19
C THR A 267 -10.45 -1.20 -15.37
N GLY A 268 -11.71 -1.29 -14.95
CA GLY A 268 -12.52 -2.50 -15.07
C GLY A 268 -12.89 -2.85 -16.52
N PRO A 269 -13.31 -4.11 -16.79
CA PRO A 269 -13.74 -4.56 -18.11
C PRO A 269 -14.73 -3.64 -18.84
N SER A 270 -15.68 -3.04 -18.12
CA SER A 270 -16.71 -2.17 -18.71
C SER A 270 -16.16 -0.86 -19.27
N LEU A 271 -14.87 -0.53 -19.02
CA LEU A 271 -14.18 0.62 -19.59
C LEU A 271 -14.27 0.69 -21.13
N GLU A 272 -14.39 -0.44 -21.84
CA GLU A 272 -14.61 -0.45 -23.30
C GLU A 272 -15.86 0.34 -23.72
N GLN A 273 -16.86 0.45 -22.84
CA GLN A 273 -18.06 1.24 -23.11
C GLN A 273 -17.79 2.74 -23.13
N ALA A 274 -16.61 3.19 -22.70
CA ALA A 274 -16.22 4.59 -22.78
C ALA A 274 -16.23 5.13 -24.22
N TYR A 275 -16.05 4.30 -25.24
CA TYR A 275 -16.14 4.74 -26.64
C TYR A 275 -17.57 5.12 -27.07
N ASN A 276 -18.59 4.78 -26.28
CA ASN A 276 -19.98 5.08 -26.60
C ASN A 276 -20.42 6.51 -26.21
N TYR A 277 -19.57 7.23 -25.48
CA TYR A 277 -19.90 8.56 -24.95
C TYR A 277 -18.90 9.61 -25.45
N SER A 278 -19.29 10.89 -25.34
CA SER A 278 -18.44 12.05 -25.63
C SER A 278 -18.13 12.83 -24.35
N TYR A 279 -16.91 13.34 -24.26
CA TYR A 279 -16.35 13.92 -23.02
C TYR A 279 -15.85 15.36 -23.18
N HIS A 280 -16.09 16.01 -24.32
CA HIS A 280 -15.49 17.30 -24.66
C HIS A 280 -15.85 18.45 -23.71
N GLU A 281 -16.98 18.36 -23.00
CA GLU A 281 -17.45 19.38 -22.06
C GLU A 281 -17.16 19.02 -20.59
N GLY A 282 -16.41 17.93 -20.36
CA GLY A 282 -16.20 17.36 -19.05
C GLY A 282 -14.83 17.63 -18.45
N PHE A 283 -14.76 17.58 -17.12
CA PHE A 283 -13.51 17.41 -16.40
C PHE A 283 -13.21 15.91 -16.32
N ASN A 284 -12.26 15.47 -17.13
CA ASN A 284 -12.02 14.05 -17.41
C ASN A 284 -10.86 13.53 -16.55
N VAL A 285 -11.15 12.60 -15.65
CA VAL A 285 -10.19 12.06 -14.68
C VAL A 285 -9.86 10.62 -15.01
N ILE A 286 -8.64 10.38 -15.48
CA ILE A 286 -8.10 9.03 -15.71
C ILE A 286 -7.23 8.59 -14.54
N CYS A 287 -7.06 7.28 -14.34
CA CYS A 287 -6.24 6.77 -13.27
C CYS A 287 -5.29 5.64 -13.71
N ASN A 288 -4.19 5.50 -12.97
CA ASN A 288 -3.26 4.38 -13.06
C ASN A 288 -2.92 4.04 -14.53
N SER A 289 -2.90 2.75 -14.87
CA SER A 289 -2.46 2.21 -16.14
C SER A 289 -3.38 2.46 -17.35
N ILE A 290 -4.43 3.29 -17.23
CA ILE A 290 -5.19 3.78 -18.40
C ILE A 290 -4.26 4.46 -19.42
N VAL A 291 -3.19 5.10 -18.94
CA VAL A 291 -2.18 5.78 -19.79
C VAL A 291 -1.56 4.87 -20.85
N LYS A 292 -1.58 3.54 -20.64
CA LYS A 292 -1.17 2.54 -21.63
C LYS A 292 -2.04 2.56 -22.90
N ASN A 293 -3.34 2.82 -22.76
CA ASN A 293 -4.29 2.75 -23.87
C ASN A 293 -4.38 4.10 -24.60
N LYS A 294 -3.45 4.33 -25.54
CA LYS A 294 -3.33 5.60 -26.27
C LYS A 294 -4.59 6.00 -27.02
N GLU A 295 -5.29 5.05 -27.65
CA GLU A 295 -6.53 5.33 -28.37
C GLU A 295 -7.65 5.79 -27.43
N LEU A 296 -7.75 5.14 -26.26
CA LEU A 296 -8.73 5.55 -25.26
C LEU A 296 -8.38 6.90 -24.64
N VAL A 297 -7.11 7.13 -24.29
CA VAL A 297 -6.65 8.41 -23.75
C VAL A 297 -6.95 9.55 -24.72
N LYS A 298 -6.69 9.34 -26.01
CA LYS A 298 -7.03 10.30 -27.07
C LYS A 298 -8.54 10.58 -27.15
N HIS A 299 -9.36 9.54 -27.03
CA HIS A 299 -10.83 9.67 -27.03
C HIS A 299 -11.33 10.42 -25.78
N ILE A 300 -10.73 10.17 -24.62
CA ILE A 300 -11.07 10.83 -23.35
C ILE A 300 -10.61 12.29 -23.32
N ASN A 301 -9.41 12.58 -23.84
CA ASN A 301 -8.74 13.87 -23.71
C ASN A 301 -8.68 14.33 -22.23
N PRO A 302 -7.80 13.72 -21.40
CA PRO A 302 -7.85 13.85 -19.95
C PRO A 302 -7.54 15.28 -19.46
N SER A 303 -8.22 15.68 -18.39
CA SER A 303 -7.94 16.92 -17.64
C SER A 303 -7.02 16.66 -16.45
N LEU A 304 -7.15 15.47 -15.85
CA LEU A 304 -6.41 15.06 -14.67
C LEU A 304 -6.05 13.57 -14.75
N LEU A 305 -4.77 13.26 -14.52
CA LEU A 305 -4.28 11.92 -14.22
C LEU A 305 -4.10 11.75 -12.71
N VAL A 306 -4.56 10.65 -12.13
CA VAL A 306 -4.33 10.32 -10.72
C VAL A 306 -3.71 8.95 -10.52
N PHE A 307 -2.75 8.83 -9.61
CA PHE A 307 -2.17 7.54 -9.19
C PHE A 307 -1.50 7.65 -7.82
N ALA A 308 -1.50 6.56 -7.04
CA ALA A 308 -0.97 6.57 -5.66
C ALA A 308 -0.31 5.27 -5.18
N ASP A 309 -0.50 4.16 -5.89
CA ASP A 309 0.01 2.86 -5.45
C ASP A 309 1.55 2.82 -5.31
N PRO A 310 2.08 2.37 -4.15
CA PRO A 310 3.51 2.36 -3.89
C PRO A 310 4.30 1.39 -4.78
N VAL A 311 3.75 0.22 -5.10
CA VAL A 311 4.48 -0.82 -5.83
C VAL A 311 4.35 -0.67 -7.35
N PHE A 312 3.20 -0.20 -7.83
CA PHE A 312 2.92 -0.07 -9.27
C PHE A 312 3.37 1.25 -9.90
N HIS A 313 3.53 2.32 -9.11
CA HIS A 313 3.87 3.65 -9.66
C HIS A 313 5.21 4.18 -9.17
N PHE A 314 5.57 3.88 -7.91
CA PHE A 314 6.74 4.46 -7.25
C PHE A 314 7.88 3.47 -7.04
N SER A 315 7.91 2.34 -7.75
CA SER A 315 8.94 1.31 -7.64
C SER A 315 10.04 1.41 -8.72
N PRO A 316 11.28 0.91 -8.48
CA PRO A 316 12.31 0.79 -9.50
C PRO A 316 12.08 -0.34 -10.50
N CYS A 317 11.08 -1.21 -10.31
CA CYS A 317 10.82 -2.31 -11.25
C CYS A 317 10.37 -1.83 -12.65
N GLU A 318 10.55 -2.67 -13.66
CA GLU A 318 10.26 -2.33 -15.05
C GLU A 318 8.78 -2.01 -15.32
N TYR A 319 7.83 -2.64 -14.61
CA TYR A 319 6.42 -2.24 -14.67
C TYR A 319 6.26 -0.75 -14.34
N SER A 320 6.79 -0.33 -13.21
CA SER A 320 6.58 1.01 -12.67
C SER A 320 7.34 2.05 -13.50
N LYS A 321 8.49 1.68 -14.04
CA LYS A 321 9.22 2.48 -15.02
C LYS A 321 8.42 2.69 -16.32
N GLN A 322 7.87 1.62 -16.89
CA GLN A 322 7.04 1.72 -18.10
C GLN A 322 5.79 2.57 -17.85
N PHE A 323 5.11 2.34 -16.73
CA PHE A 323 3.98 3.16 -16.31
C PHE A 323 4.33 4.65 -16.26
N ARG A 324 5.45 5.01 -15.60
CA ARG A 324 5.86 6.41 -15.48
C ARG A 324 6.19 7.03 -16.84
N ASN A 325 6.81 6.28 -17.75
CA ASN A 325 7.08 6.77 -19.11
C ASN A 325 5.76 7.11 -19.83
N ASP A 326 4.78 6.20 -19.80
CA ASP A 326 3.48 6.44 -20.45
C ASP A 326 2.70 7.58 -19.75
N ALA A 327 2.79 7.69 -18.41
CA ALA A 327 2.18 8.77 -17.66
C ALA A 327 2.78 10.13 -18.03
N VAL A 328 4.11 10.22 -18.15
CA VAL A 328 4.81 11.43 -18.59
C VAL A 328 4.37 11.81 -20.00
N ASP A 329 4.34 10.84 -20.93
CA ASP A 329 3.90 11.08 -22.31
C ASP A 329 2.48 11.65 -22.34
N VAL A 330 1.54 11.08 -21.59
CA VAL A 330 0.16 11.57 -21.51
C VAL A 330 0.07 12.97 -20.89
N ILE A 331 0.83 13.25 -19.82
CA ILE A 331 0.84 14.57 -19.20
C ILE A 331 1.34 15.64 -20.19
N LEU A 332 2.40 15.33 -20.95
CA LEU A 332 2.99 16.27 -21.91
C LEU A 332 2.14 16.43 -23.17
N GLU A 333 1.59 15.34 -23.72
CA GLU A 333 0.80 15.34 -24.95
C GLU A 333 -0.54 16.07 -24.77
N TYR A 334 -1.23 15.81 -23.65
CA TYR A 334 -2.57 16.36 -23.40
C TYR A 334 -2.55 17.60 -22.50
N GLY A 335 -1.40 17.94 -21.92
CA GLY A 335 -1.27 19.07 -21.00
C GLY A 335 -2.06 18.90 -19.70
N CYS A 336 -2.50 17.68 -19.37
CA CYS A 336 -3.31 17.42 -18.19
C CYS A 336 -2.53 17.63 -16.89
N PHE A 337 -3.23 17.90 -15.79
CA PHE A 337 -2.61 17.90 -14.46
C PHE A 337 -2.40 16.45 -13.99
N CYS A 338 -1.52 16.27 -13.02
CA CYS A 338 -1.27 14.97 -12.41
C CYS A 338 -1.29 15.09 -10.89
N MET A 339 -2.11 14.28 -10.22
CA MET A 339 -2.26 14.30 -8.77
C MET A 339 -1.80 13.00 -8.12
N ILE A 340 -0.95 13.17 -7.11
CA ILE A 340 -0.25 12.09 -6.40
C ILE A 340 -0.16 12.43 -4.90
N PRO A 341 0.23 11.48 -4.02
CA PRO A 341 0.48 11.77 -2.61
C PRO A 341 1.52 12.87 -2.43
N TYR A 342 1.25 13.83 -1.53
CA TYR A 342 2.11 15.01 -1.34
C TYR A 342 3.57 14.67 -1.07
N TYR A 343 3.85 13.62 -0.29
CA TYR A 343 5.22 13.19 0.01
C TYR A 343 5.95 12.57 -1.20
N THR A 344 5.24 12.16 -2.26
CA THR A 344 5.86 11.63 -3.48
C THR A 344 6.25 12.70 -4.49
N VAL A 345 5.73 13.93 -4.36
CA VAL A 345 6.02 15.04 -5.28
C VAL A 345 7.52 15.28 -5.44
N PRO A 346 8.31 15.38 -4.36
CA PRO A 346 9.74 15.66 -4.53
C PRO A 346 10.46 14.52 -5.24
N LEU A 347 10.09 13.27 -4.98
CA LEU A 347 10.67 12.10 -5.64
C LEU A 347 10.39 12.14 -7.14
N ILE A 348 9.14 12.39 -7.53
CA ILE A 348 8.78 12.51 -8.95
C ILE A 348 9.49 13.68 -9.62
N LEU A 349 9.56 14.84 -8.98
CA LEU A 349 10.21 16.02 -9.57
C LEU A 349 11.75 15.93 -9.58
N ALA A 350 12.36 15.09 -8.74
CA ALA A 350 13.79 14.79 -8.86
C ALA A 350 14.11 14.02 -10.16
N HIS A 351 13.22 13.13 -10.60
CA HIS A 351 13.38 12.35 -11.84
C HIS A 351 12.78 13.05 -13.07
N TYR A 352 11.74 13.85 -12.89
CA TYR A 352 10.96 14.49 -13.96
C TYR A 352 10.72 15.99 -13.66
N PRO A 353 11.79 16.82 -13.56
CA PRO A 353 11.67 18.21 -13.10
C PRO A 353 10.80 19.10 -14.00
N TYR A 354 10.70 18.79 -15.29
CA TYR A 354 9.86 19.52 -16.25
C TYR A 354 8.35 19.36 -16.02
N LEU A 355 7.93 18.50 -15.07
CA LEU A 355 6.52 18.35 -14.67
C LEU A 355 6.11 19.29 -13.53
N GLU A 356 6.99 20.18 -13.05
CA GLU A 356 6.75 21.05 -11.87
C GLU A 356 5.44 21.83 -11.93
N GLU A 357 5.00 22.27 -13.11
CA GLU A 357 3.75 23.02 -13.30
C GLU A 357 2.50 22.15 -13.46
N LYS A 358 2.66 20.82 -13.50
CA LYS A 358 1.57 19.86 -13.73
C LYS A 358 1.31 18.95 -12.53
N ILE A 359 2.29 18.77 -11.65
CA ILE A 359 2.17 17.89 -10.49
C ILE A 359 1.45 18.59 -9.32
N ILE A 360 0.47 17.91 -8.73
CA ILE A 360 -0.26 18.33 -7.55
C ILE A 360 -0.10 17.25 -6.48
N GLY A 361 0.63 17.57 -5.41
CA GLY A 361 0.68 16.78 -4.20
C GLY A 361 -0.47 17.11 -3.28
N LEU A 362 -1.45 16.21 -3.12
CA LEU A 362 -2.60 16.45 -2.25
C LEU A 362 -2.40 15.79 -0.87
N PRO A 363 -2.39 16.56 0.23
CA PRO A 363 -2.29 16.05 1.59
C PRO A 363 -3.47 15.18 2.04
N PHE A 364 -3.23 14.43 3.11
CA PHE A 364 -4.24 13.61 3.75
C PHE A 364 -4.77 14.26 5.03
N GLY A 365 -6.04 14.00 5.34
CA GLY A 365 -6.66 14.31 6.61
C GLY A 365 -7.57 13.17 7.08
N ASN A 366 -8.20 13.37 8.23
CA ASN A 366 -8.99 12.33 8.90
C ASN A 366 -10.47 12.33 8.49
N ASN A 367 -10.96 13.46 7.99
CA ASN A 367 -12.38 13.66 7.66
C ASN A 367 -12.60 13.70 6.16
N TYR A 368 -13.81 13.35 5.72
CA TYR A 368 -14.23 13.58 4.34
C TYR A 368 -14.14 15.06 4.00
N ASN A 369 -13.55 15.36 2.83
CA ASN A 369 -13.38 16.70 2.34
C ASN A 369 -13.46 16.71 0.81
N LEU A 370 -14.13 17.73 0.25
CA LEU A 370 -14.03 18.07 -1.17
C LEU A 370 -12.98 19.19 -1.28
N PRO A 371 -11.76 18.90 -1.76
CA PRO A 371 -10.62 19.78 -1.58
C PRO A 371 -10.84 21.15 -2.22
N THR A 372 -10.43 22.20 -1.50
CA THR A 372 -10.32 23.56 -2.04
C THR A 372 -8.90 24.07 -1.83
N VAL A 373 -8.54 25.21 -2.43
CA VAL A 373 -7.23 25.83 -2.16
C VAL A 373 -7.05 26.19 -0.67
N ARG A 374 -8.15 26.52 0.02
CA ARG A 374 -8.13 26.88 1.45
C ARG A 374 -8.14 25.65 2.35
N ASP A 375 -8.90 24.62 1.96
CA ASP A 375 -8.99 23.35 2.65
C ASP A 375 -8.45 22.22 1.77
N PHE A 376 -7.12 22.13 1.73
CA PHE A 376 -6.35 21.40 0.72
C PHE A 376 -5.94 20.01 1.20
N HIS A 377 -6.91 19.12 1.41
CA HIS A 377 -6.66 17.74 1.80
C HIS A 377 -7.80 16.81 1.36
N VAL A 378 -7.58 15.49 1.43
CA VAL A 378 -8.62 14.46 1.29
C VAL A 378 -8.55 13.46 2.44
N LYS A 379 -9.66 12.76 2.71
CA LYS A 379 -9.62 11.61 3.62
C LYS A 379 -8.78 10.50 3.01
N SER A 380 -7.80 9.99 3.76
CA SER A 380 -6.98 8.87 3.30
C SER A 380 -7.84 7.63 3.02
N SER A 381 -7.56 6.94 1.92
CA SER A 381 -8.18 5.68 1.55
C SER A 381 -7.24 4.86 0.66
N ALA A 382 -7.47 3.55 0.58
CA ALA A 382 -6.57 2.63 -0.11
C ALA A 382 -6.87 2.45 -1.61
N ASN A 383 -7.91 3.09 -2.16
CA ASN A 383 -8.30 3.00 -3.56
C ASN A 383 -8.25 4.38 -4.23
N ILE A 384 -7.72 4.47 -5.45
CA ILE A 384 -7.56 5.75 -6.16
C ILE A 384 -8.89 6.46 -6.44
N LEU A 385 -9.97 5.70 -6.66
CA LEU A 385 -11.31 6.22 -6.89
C LEU A 385 -11.80 7.03 -5.70
N THR A 386 -11.63 6.47 -4.50
CA THR A 386 -12.03 7.10 -3.23
C THR A 386 -11.02 8.10 -2.72
N LEU A 387 -9.73 7.95 -3.07
CA LEU A 387 -8.66 8.82 -2.61
C LEU A 387 -8.67 10.16 -3.35
N TYR A 388 -8.68 10.13 -4.69
CA TYR A 388 -8.54 11.35 -5.50
C TYR A 388 -9.64 11.55 -6.52
N MET A 389 -10.08 10.51 -7.24
CA MET A 389 -10.99 10.72 -8.38
C MET A 389 -12.31 11.36 -7.95
N ILE A 390 -13.02 10.75 -6.99
CA ILE A 390 -14.31 11.26 -6.52
C ILE A 390 -14.17 12.59 -5.77
N PRO A 391 -13.29 12.74 -4.75
CA PRO A 391 -13.22 13.98 -3.99
C PRO A 391 -12.89 15.19 -4.86
N VAL A 392 -11.91 15.05 -5.77
CA VAL A 392 -11.47 16.16 -6.63
C VAL A 392 -12.51 16.49 -7.68
N ALA A 393 -13.08 15.50 -8.36
CA ALA A 393 -14.14 15.75 -9.33
C ALA A 393 -15.37 16.40 -8.69
N SER A 394 -15.71 15.99 -7.47
CA SER A 394 -16.80 16.57 -6.67
C SER A 394 -16.47 17.98 -6.18
N ALA A 395 -15.20 18.37 -6.10
CA ALA A 395 -14.82 19.75 -5.82
C ALA A 395 -14.98 20.65 -7.06
N ILE A 396 -14.73 20.10 -8.25
CA ILE A 396 -14.78 20.83 -9.53
C ILE A 396 -16.21 20.95 -10.07
N SER A 397 -17.00 19.87 -10.06
CA SER A 397 -18.29 19.81 -10.77
C SER A 397 -19.45 19.32 -9.90
N GLY A 398 -20.68 19.50 -10.40
CA GLY A 398 -21.91 19.09 -9.70
C GLY A 398 -22.42 17.70 -10.10
N GLU A 399 -22.00 17.19 -11.26
CA GLU A 399 -22.43 15.90 -11.81
C GLU A 399 -21.22 15.01 -12.09
N ILE A 400 -21.12 13.88 -11.41
CA ILE A 400 -19.97 12.98 -11.47
C ILE A 400 -20.40 11.67 -12.11
N ASN A 401 -19.83 11.37 -13.27
CA ASN A 401 -20.14 10.20 -14.07
C ASN A 401 -19.00 9.17 -13.97
N ILE A 402 -19.31 7.94 -13.60
CA ILE A 402 -18.32 6.91 -13.27
C ILE A 402 -18.40 5.77 -14.30
N ILE A 403 -17.25 5.43 -14.90
CA ILE A 403 -17.10 4.47 -15.99
C ILE A 403 -15.98 3.48 -15.64
N GLY A 404 -16.17 2.18 -15.88
CA GLY A 404 -15.09 1.20 -15.71
C GLY A 404 -14.74 0.91 -14.24
N CYS A 405 -15.65 1.20 -13.30
CA CYS A 405 -15.50 0.87 -11.88
C CYS A 405 -16.32 -0.36 -11.53
N ASP A 406 -15.92 -1.51 -12.06
CA ASP A 406 -16.73 -2.72 -12.07
C ASP A 406 -16.79 -3.39 -10.69
N GLY A 407 -15.80 -3.18 -9.82
CA GLY A 407 -15.68 -3.91 -8.55
C GLY A 407 -15.26 -5.37 -8.72
N ARG A 408 -15.44 -6.17 -7.67
CA ARG A 408 -14.93 -7.53 -7.58
C ARG A 408 -16.05 -8.56 -7.64
N GLN A 409 -15.89 -9.61 -8.44
CA GLN A 409 -16.79 -10.78 -8.45
C GLN A 409 -16.34 -11.86 -7.47
N LYS A 410 -17.29 -12.70 -7.01
CA LYS A 410 -17.05 -13.74 -5.99
C LYS A 410 -15.97 -14.77 -6.36
N ASN A 411 -15.70 -14.97 -7.64
CA ASN A 411 -14.75 -15.98 -8.15
C ASN A 411 -13.38 -15.39 -8.53
N GLU A 412 -13.15 -14.09 -8.32
CA GLU A 412 -11.88 -13.45 -8.67
C GLU A 412 -10.82 -13.70 -7.60
N THR A 413 -9.59 -14.03 -8.00
CA THR A 413 -8.49 -14.35 -7.06
C THR A 413 -7.56 -13.18 -6.77
N TYR A 414 -7.94 -11.98 -7.22
CA TYR A 414 -7.14 -10.75 -7.12
C TYR A 414 -8.06 -9.57 -6.74
N PHE A 415 -7.55 -8.33 -6.74
CA PHE A 415 -8.33 -7.13 -6.36
C PHE A 415 -9.66 -7.02 -7.14
N TRP A 416 -9.59 -7.07 -8.47
CA TRP A 416 -10.70 -7.19 -9.41
C TRP A 416 -10.13 -7.46 -10.80
N LYS A 417 -10.97 -7.84 -11.76
CA LYS A 417 -10.55 -7.94 -13.15
C LYS A 417 -10.25 -6.55 -13.72
N HIS A 418 -9.15 -6.44 -14.46
CA HIS A 418 -8.83 -5.26 -15.25
C HIS A 418 -9.13 -5.49 -16.73
N ASN A 419 -9.33 -4.41 -17.46
CA ASN A 419 -9.30 -4.41 -18.91
C ASN A 419 -7.87 -4.72 -19.41
N SER A 420 -7.72 -5.68 -20.31
CA SER A 420 -6.42 -6.14 -20.82
C SER A 420 -5.62 -5.05 -21.56
N ASN A 421 -6.31 -4.09 -22.18
CA ASN A 421 -5.68 -2.96 -22.84
C ASN A 421 -5.14 -1.93 -21.83
N ALA A 422 -5.67 -1.92 -20.61
CA ALA A 422 -5.32 -0.97 -19.55
C ALA A 422 -4.37 -1.54 -18.48
N GLN A 423 -3.84 -2.76 -18.60
CA GLN A 423 -2.83 -3.31 -17.66
C GLN A 423 -1.56 -3.76 -18.40
N TYR A 424 -0.39 -3.65 -17.74
CA TYR A 424 0.89 -4.14 -18.26
C TYR A 424 1.11 -5.62 -17.90
N GLU A 425 0.24 -6.51 -18.40
CA GLU A 425 0.23 -7.94 -18.04
C GLU A 425 1.62 -8.60 -18.17
N GLY A 426 2.36 -8.28 -19.23
CA GLY A 426 3.71 -8.81 -19.48
C GLY A 426 4.79 -8.36 -18.48
N LEU A 427 4.53 -7.32 -17.67
CA LEU A 427 5.48 -6.78 -16.69
C LEU A 427 5.07 -7.08 -15.24
N MET A 428 3.89 -7.65 -14.99
CA MET A 428 3.37 -7.91 -13.64
C MET A 428 4.35 -8.70 -12.77
N ARG A 429 5.03 -9.69 -13.37
CA ARG A 429 6.04 -10.51 -12.69
C ARG A 429 7.12 -9.68 -12.00
N THR A 430 7.54 -8.57 -12.63
CA THR A 430 8.58 -7.70 -12.06
C THR A 430 8.14 -7.03 -10.75
N VAL A 431 6.85 -6.74 -10.60
CA VAL A 431 6.27 -6.19 -9.36
C VAL A 431 6.20 -7.27 -8.29
N PHE A 432 5.74 -8.48 -8.64
CA PHE A 432 5.68 -9.62 -7.71
C PHE A 432 7.05 -9.98 -7.15
N GLU A 433 8.08 -9.95 -7.99
CA GLU A 433 9.46 -10.26 -7.59
C GLU A 433 10.06 -9.12 -6.74
N MET A 434 9.78 -7.85 -7.05
CA MET A 434 10.30 -6.71 -6.30
C MET A 434 9.61 -6.50 -4.94
N HIS A 435 8.32 -6.82 -4.83
CA HIS A 435 7.50 -6.55 -3.64
C HIS A 435 6.64 -7.76 -3.22
N PRO A 436 7.24 -8.92 -2.89
CA PRO A 436 6.49 -10.15 -2.65
C PRO A 436 5.53 -10.06 -1.45
N SER A 437 5.89 -9.32 -0.39
CA SER A 437 5.01 -9.15 0.78
C SER A 437 3.73 -8.37 0.47
N PHE A 438 3.75 -7.46 -0.51
CA PHE A 438 2.56 -6.72 -0.95
C PHE A 438 1.46 -7.67 -1.44
N PHE A 439 1.82 -8.77 -2.08
CA PHE A 439 0.85 -9.72 -2.63
C PHE A 439 0.53 -10.86 -1.66
N ARG A 440 1.56 -11.39 -0.99
CA ARG A 440 1.42 -12.52 -0.06
C ARG A 440 0.47 -12.22 1.10
N ASP A 441 0.49 -10.99 1.61
CA ASP A 441 -0.18 -10.63 2.86
C ASP A 441 -1.52 -9.89 2.66
N ARG A 442 -2.08 -9.90 1.44
CA ARG A 442 -3.35 -9.24 1.14
C ARG A 442 -4.51 -10.23 1.21
N VAL A 443 -5.56 -9.81 1.91
CA VAL A 443 -6.88 -10.44 1.86
C VAL A 443 -7.76 -9.55 0.98
N TYR A 444 -8.04 -10.00 -0.25
CA TYR A 444 -8.68 -9.16 -1.26
C TYR A 444 -10.18 -8.96 -1.01
N GLU A 445 -10.83 -9.92 -0.34
CA GLU A 445 -12.20 -9.84 0.13
C GLU A 445 -12.39 -8.69 1.13
N ASP A 446 -11.64 -8.72 2.24
CA ASP A 446 -11.70 -7.69 3.28
C ASP A 446 -11.45 -6.29 2.70
N TYR A 447 -10.45 -6.19 1.83
CA TYR A 447 -10.15 -4.94 1.11
C TYR A 447 -11.34 -4.46 0.25
N TYR A 448 -12.05 -5.37 -0.42
CA TYR A 448 -13.20 -5.02 -1.25
C TYR A 448 -14.39 -4.57 -0.42
N ASP A 449 -14.65 -5.20 0.72
CA ASP A 449 -15.72 -4.82 1.64
C ASP A 449 -15.45 -3.43 2.26
N GLU A 450 -14.22 -3.19 2.71
CA GLU A 450 -13.77 -1.87 3.19
C GLU A 450 -13.91 -0.79 2.10
N HIS A 451 -13.52 -1.11 0.87
CA HIS A 451 -13.67 -0.21 -0.27
C HIS A 451 -15.14 0.13 -0.55
N CYS A 452 -16.02 -0.87 -0.52
CA CYS A 452 -17.46 -0.66 -0.76
C CYS A 452 -18.08 0.23 0.32
N LEU A 453 -17.72 0.02 1.59
CA LEU A 453 -18.19 0.85 2.69
C LEU A 453 -17.67 2.29 2.56
N PHE A 454 -16.37 2.47 2.34
CA PHE A 454 -15.79 3.81 2.21
C PHE A 454 -16.37 4.58 1.03
N LEU A 455 -16.54 3.92 -0.12
CA LEU A 455 -17.13 4.54 -1.31
C LEU A 455 -18.56 4.98 -1.05
N LYS A 456 -19.34 4.16 -0.34
CA LYS A 456 -20.71 4.51 0.05
C LYS A 456 -20.73 5.78 0.90
N GLU A 457 -19.96 5.81 1.99
CA GLU A 457 -19.87 6.96 2.88
C GLU A 457 -19.41 8.24 2.15
N LEU A 458 -18.44 8.11 1.23
CA LEU A 458 -17.94 9.23 0.44
C LEU A 458 -18.98 9.80 -0.53
N ILE A 459 -19.72 8.93 -1.23
CA ILE A 459 -20.79 9.34 -2.14
C ILE A 459 -21.92 10.02 -1.36
N GLU A 460 -22.36 9.43 -0.26
CA GLU A 460 -23.42 10.00 0.60
C GLU A 460 -22.99 11.36 1.19
N PHE A 461 -21.71 11.50 1.57
CA PHE A 461 -21.15 12.79 1.98
C PHE A 461 -21.24 13.85 0.88
N GLY A 462 -20.86 13.49 -0.35
CA GLY A 462 -20.96 14.39 -1.50
C GLY A 462 -22.38 14.77 -1.87
N GLU A 463 -23.33 13.83 -1.80
CA GLU A 463 -24.76 14.08 -2.00
C GLU A 463 -25.33 15.03 -0.94
N GLY A 464 -24.88 14.89 0.31
CA GLY A 464 -25.18 15.84 1.39
C GLY A 464 -24.70 17.27 1.10
N LEU A 465 -23.73 17.44 0.21
CA LEU A 465 -23.21 18.73 -0.29
C LEU A 465 -23.82 19.14 -1.64
N GLY A 466 -24.83 18.42 -2.13
CA GLY A 466 -25.53 18.72 -3.38
C GLY A 466 -24.85 18.22 -4.65
N ARG A 467 -23.95 17.23 -4.55
CA ARG A 467 -23.35 16.56 -5.71
C ARG A 467 -24.22 15.40 -6.18
N ASN A 468 -24.23 15.17 -7.49
CA ASN A 468 -24.95 14.04 -8.10
C ASN A 468 -23.94 13.05 -8.68
N TYR A 469 -24.17 11.75 -8.43
CA TYR A 469 -23.30 10.67 -8.87
C TYR A 469 -24.06 9.70 -9.76
N TYR A 470 -23.45 9.33 -10.88
CA TYR A 470 -24.02 8.44 -11.87
C TYR A 470 -23.01 7.36 -12.25
N SER A 471 -23.46 6.12 -12.37
CA SER A 471 -22.68 5.03 -12.96
C SER A 471 -23.15 4.80 -14.38
N LEU A 472 -22.27 5.02 -15.37
CA LEU A 472 -22.61 4.87 -16.79
C LEU A 472 -22.34 3.46 -17.33
N THR A 473 -21.84 2.58 -16.47
CA THR A 473 -21.46 1.21 -16.80
C THR A 473 -21.82 0.28 -15.64
N SER A 474 -22.10 -0.98 -15.93
CA SER A 474 -22.40 -1.99 -14.92
C SER A 474 -21.29 -2.10 -13.86
N SER A 475 -21.68 -2.27 -12.60
CA SER A 475 -20.77 -2.49 -11.47
C SER A 475 -21.31 -3.56 -10.53
N PHE A 476 -20.41 -4.22 -9.80
CA PHE A 476 -20.69 -5.06 -8.64
C PHE A 476 -20.63 -4.28 -7.32
N ILE A 477 -20.18 -3.03 -7.36
CA ILE A 477 -20.09 -2.17 -6.18
C ILE A 477 -21.49 -1.66 -5.83
N PRO A 478 -22.04 -2.00 -4.63
CA PRO A 478 -23.46 -1.75 -4.33
C PRO A 478 -23.91 -0.30 -4.52
N VAL A 479 -23.14 0.66 -4.02
CA VAL A 479 -23.50 2.10 -4.11
C VAL A 479 -23.54 2.62 -5.56
N LEU A 480 -22.80 2.00 -6.49
CA LEU A 480 -22.81 2.38 -7.91
C LEU A 480 -23.99 1.74 -8.66
N ILE A 481 -24.41 0.53 -8.26
CA ILE A 481 -25.60 -0.13 -8.82
C ILE A 481 -26.84 0.74 -8.61
N ASP A 482 -26.99 1.31 -7.41
CA ASP A 482 -28.12 2.18 -7.05
C ASP A 482 -28.16 3.50 -7.85
N ARG A 483 -27.09 3.81 -8.60
CA ARG A 483 -26.89 5.05 -9.35
C ARG A 483 -26.65 4.82 -10.84
N MET A 484 -26.96 3.62 -11.33
CA MET A 484 -26.80 3.28 -12.74
C MET A 484 -27.84 4.00 -13.60
N VAL A 485 -27.42 4.58 -14.72
CA VAL A 485 -28.27 5.34 -15.65
C VAL A 485 -28.15 4.89 -17.11
#